data_AF-A0A174FG19-F1
#
_entry.id   AF-A0A174FG19-F1
#
_cell.length_a   1.000
_cell.length_b   1.000
_cell.length_c   1.000
_cell.angle_alpha   90.00
_cell.angle_beta   90.00
_cell.angle_gamma   90.00
#
_symmetry.space_group_name_H-M   'P 1'
#
loop_
_entity.id
_entity.type
_entity.pdbx_description
1 polymer ?
#
loop_
_entity_poly.entity_id
_entity_poly.type
_entity_poly.pdbx_seq_one_letter_code
_entity_poly.pdbx_strand_id
1 'polypeptide(L)' 'MAREINAELLDTKIEKAQQDLVKAKHRYDAAAATLKDLLDKRDALRQKKLLDAIAQSGRSYEEIMQYLHSKSEEA' A
#
# COMPACT_ATOMS: atom_id res chain seq x y z
N MET A 1 38.87 31.05 -14.85
CA MET A 1 38.94 29.88 -15.75
C MET A 1 38.98 28.53 -15.02
N ALA A 2 40.01 28.14 -14.25
CA ALA A 2 40.04 26.79 -13.61
C ALA A 2 39.09 26.61 -12.39
N ARG A 3 38.70 27.70 -11.71
CA ARG A 3 37.74 27.66 -10.59
C ARG A 3 36.28 27.60 -11.04
N GLU A 4 35.95 28.21 -12.17
CA GLU A 4 34.58 28.24 -12.72
C GLU A 4 34.15 26.86 -13.24
N ILE A 5 35.07 26.14 -13.89
CA ILE A 5 34.81 24.76 -14.37
C ILE A 5 34.43 23.83 -13.21
N ASN A 6 35.01 24.02 -12.03
CA ASN A 6 34.67 23.21 -10.86
C ASN A 6 33.31 23.54 -10.25
N ALA A 7 32.86 24.80 -10.34
CA ALA A 7 31.54 25.21 -9.87
C ALA A 7 30.44 24.69 -10.81
N GLU A 8 30.59 24.84 -12.13
CA GLU A 8 29.62 24.34 -13.11
C GLU A 8 29.50 22.80 -13.06
N LEU A 9 30.61 22.09 -12.86
CA LEU A 9 30.59 20.63 -12.65
C LEU A 9 29.89 20.24 -11.34
N LEU A 10 30.00 21.05 -10.30
CA LEU A 10 29.31 20.82 -9.04
C LEU A 10 27.81 21.07 -9.19
N ASP A 11 27.42 22.17 -9.83
CA ASP A 11 26.01 22.51 -10.11
C ASP A 11 25.35 21.43 -10.98
N THR A 12 26.04 20.96 -12.02
CA THR A 12 25.55 19.85 -12.87
C THR A 12 25.35 18.56 -12.07
N LYS A 13 26.26 18.25 -11.14
CA LYS A 13 26.12 17.08 -10.26
C LYS A 13 24.96 17.24 -9.28
N ILE A 14 24.74 18.44 -8.75
CA ILE A 14 23.62 18.76 -7.87
C ILE A 14 22.30 18.61 -8.63
N GLU A 15 22.18 19.18 -9.84
CA GLU A 15 20.98 19.05 -10.67
C GLU A 15 20.68 17.59 -10.98
N LYS A 16 21.70 16.80 -11.35
CA LYS A 16 21.52 15.37 -11.60
C LYS A 16 21.06 14.63 -10.35
N ALA A 17 21.66 14.91 -9.19
CA ALA A 17 21.26 14.32 -7.93
C ALA A 17 19.82 14.70 -7.54
N GLN A 18 19.40 15.94 -7.80
CA GLN A 18 18.01 16.38 -7.60
C GLN A 18 17.03 15.64 -8.52
N GLN A 19 17.37 15.49 -9.81
CA GLN A 19 16.54 14.74 -10.75
C GLN A 19 16.42 13.27 -10.35
N ASP A 20 17.52 12.65 -9.94
CA ASP A 20 17.52 11.26 -9.50
C ASP A 20 16.73 11.08 -8.20
N LEU A 21 16.79 12.04 -7.27
CA LEU A 21 15.96 12.07 -6.06
C LEU A 21 14.47 12.13 -6.40
N VAL A 22 14.07 13.01 -7.33
CA VAL A 22 12.67 13.13 -7.78
C VAL A 22 12.20 11.84 -8.44
N LYS A 23 13.02 11.23 -9.31
CA LYS A 23 12.71 9.93 -9.92
C LYS A 23 12.57 8.83 -8.88
N ALA A 24 13.46 8.78 -7.88
CA ALA A 24 13.38 7.82 -6.80
C ALA A 24 12.09 7.99 -5.99
N LYS A 25 11.71 9.24 -5.68
CA LYS A 25 10.45 9.53 -5.00
C LYS A 25 9.24 9.08 -5.82
N HIS A 26 9.19 9.38 -7.12
CA HIS A 26 8.11 8.88 -7.99
C HIS A 26 8.03 7.36 -8.04
N ARG A 27 9.18 6.66 -8.08
CA ARG A 27 9.21 5.19 -8.02
C ARG A 27 8.68 4.67 -6.70
N TYR A 28 9.04 5.31 -5.58
CA TYR A 28 8.51 4.98 -4.26
C TYR A 28 6.99 5.18 -4.21
N ASP A 29 6.50 6.33 -4.65
CA ASP A 29 5.08 6.65 -4.64
C ASP A 29 4.28 5.67 -5.52
N ALA A 30 4.81 5.31 -6.69
CA ALA A 30 4.20 4.31 -7.56
C ALA A 30 4.18 2.90 -6.95
N ALA A 31 5.26 2.49 -6.28
CA ALA A 31 5.33 1.22 -5.57
C ALA A 31 4.36 1.19 -4.37
N ALA A 32 4.26 2.30 -3.62
CA ALA A 32 3.35 2.46 -2.50
C ALA A 32 1.88 2.40 -2.95
N ALA A 33 1.54 3.07 -4.06
CA ALA A 33 0.21 2.98 -4.67
C ALA A 33 -0.13 1.54 -5.09
N THR A 34 0.82 0.86 -5.74
CA THR A 34 0.64 -0.56 -6.14
C THR A 34 0.43 -1.46 -4.93
N LEU A 35 1.19 -1.27 -3.85
CA LEU A 35 1.03 -2.04 -2.62
C LEU A 35 -0.36 -1.81 -2.01
N LYS A 36 -0.81 -0.56 -1.95
CA LYS A 36 -2.15 -0.22 -1.45
C LYS A 36 -3.24 -0.90 -2.27
N ASP A 37 -3.18 -0.80 -3.59
CA ASP A 37 -4.14 -1.47 -4.48
C ASP A 37 -4.19 -2.98 -4.28
N LEU A 38 -3.04 -3.62 -4.05
CA LEU A 38 -2.97 -5.07 -3.80
C LEU A 38 -3.57 -5.43 -2.44
N LEU A 39 -3.35 -4.62 -1.40
CA LEU A 39 -3.97 -4.80 -0.09
C LEU A 39 -5.49 -4.64 -0.19
N ASP A 40 -5.97 -3.59 -0.86
CA ASP A 40 -7.39 -3.33 -1.05
C ASP A 40 -8.06 -4.49 -1.82
N LYS A 41 -7.41 -5.01 -2.88
CA LYS A 41 -7.89 -6.20 -3.60
C LYS A 41 -7.92 -7.45 -2.73
N ARG A 42 -6.89 -7.68 -1.92
CA ARG A 42 -6.83 -8.81 -0.99
C ARG A 42 -7.98 -8.73 0.02
N ASP A 43 -8.23 -7.55 0.57
CA ASP A 43 -9.24 -7.35 1.60
C ASP A 43 -10.65 -7.45 1.00
N ALA A 44 -10.88 -6.90 -0.19
CA ALA A 44 -12.12 -7.11 -0.94
C ALA A 44 -12.39 -8.59 -1.23
N LEU A 45 -11.37 -9.37 -1.62
CA LEU A 45 -11.51 -10.81 -1.84
C LEU A 45 -11.82 -11.58 -0.55
N ARG A 46 -11.17 -11.23 0.57
CA ARG A 46 -11.45 -11.84 1.87
C ARG A 46 -12.87 -11.51 2.34
N GLN A 47 -13.28 -10.25 2.22
CA GLN A 47 -14.63 -9.81 2.57
C GLN A 47 -15.67 -10.50 1.71
N LYS A 48 -15.46 -10.59 0.40
CA LYS A 48 -16.35 -11.32 -0.51
C LYS A 48 -16.46 -12.79 -0.13
N LYS A 49 -15.34 -13.48 0.11
CA LYS A 49 -15.35 -14.88 0.56
C LYS A 49 -16.09 -15.06 1.88
N LEU A 50 -15.93 -14.13 2.82
CA LEU A 50 -16.65 -14.17 4.09
C LEU A 50 -18.16 -14.02 3.87
N LEU A 51 -18.58 -13.06 3.06
CA LEU A 51 -19.99 -12.85 2.71
C LEU A 51 -20.58 -14.04 1.97
N ASP A 52 -19.85 -14.62 1.01
CA ASP A 52 -20.28 -15.82 0.28
C ASP A 52 -20.43 -17.01 1.22
N ALA A 53 -19.48 -17.22 2.15
CA ALA A 53 -19.55 -18.27 3.16
C ALA A 53 -20.72 -18.07 4.14
N ILE A 54 -20.99 -16.82 4.54
CA ILE A 54 -22.15 -16.44 5.35
C ILE A 54 -23.45 -16.77 4.61
N ALA A 55 -23.58 -16.33 3.35
CA ALA A 55 -24.75 -16.60 2.52
C ALA A 55 -24.98 -18.10 2.30
N GLN A 56 -23.91 -18.88 2.11
CA GLN A 56 -23.99 -20.34 1.97
C GLN A 56 -24.30 -21.06 3.29
N SER A 57 -23.90 -20.50 4.44
CA SER A 57 -24.14 -21.13 5.74
C SER A 57 -25.62 -21.22 6.09
N GLY A 58 -26.47 -20.41 5.46
CA GLY A 58 -27.90 -20.32 5.77
C GLY A 58 -28.20 -19.80 7.19
N ARG A 59 -27.18 -19.38 7.93
CA ARG A 59 -27.30 -18.85 9.29
C ARG A 59 -27.79 -17.42 9.25
N SER A 60 -28.57 -17.04 10.25
CA SER A 60 -29.03 -15.66 10.36
C SER A 60 -27.84 -14.74 10.69
N TYR A 61 -27.98 -13.45 10.33
CA TYR A 61 -26.99 -12.43 10.69
C TYR A 61 -26.70 -12.43 12.20
N GLU A 62 -27.73 -12.60 13.04
CA GLU A 62 -27.61 -12.64 14.49
C GLU A 62 -26.78 -13.84 14.97
N GLU A 63 -26.96 -15.03 14.40
CA GLU A 63 -26.18 -16.23 14.76
C GLU A 63 -24.70 -16.08 14.39
N ILE A 64 -24.41 -15.44 13.25
CA ILE A 64 -23.04 -15.19 12.80
C ILE A 64 -22.37 -14.14 13.69
N MET A 65 -23.09 -13.06 14.02
CA MET A 65 -22.59 -12.03 14.92
C MET A 65 -22.35 -12.60 16.32
N GLN A 66 -23.26 -13.40 16.87
CA GLN A 66 -23.04 -14.12 18.12
C GLN A 66 -21.78 -14.98 18.07
N TYR A 67 -21.58 -15.75 16.99
CA TYR A 67 -20.41 -16.62 16.85
C TYR A 67 -19.09 -15.84 16.74
N LEU A 68 -19.09 -14.68 16.07
CA LEU A 68 -17.94 -13.79 15.98
C LEU A 68 -17.64 -13.10 17.32
N HIS A 69 -18.67 -12.67 18.04
CA HIS A 69 -18.52 -12.07 19.37
C HIS A 69 -18.09 -13.08 20.43
N SER A 70 -18.62 -14.31 20.42
CA SER A 70 -18.24 -15.36 21.36
C SER A 70 -16.79 -15.81 21.18
N LYS A 71 -16.27 -15.80 19.95
CA LYS A 71 -14.84 -16.08 19.71
C LYS A 71 -13.90 -14.93 20.10
N SER A 72 -14.40 -13.71 20.27
CA SER A 72 -13.60 -12.58 20.73
C SER A 72 -13.43 -12.54 22.25
N GLU A 73 -14.30 -13.21 23.00
CA GLU A 73 -14.21 -13.30 24.47
C GLU A 73 -13.37 -14.50 24.96
N GLU A 74 -12.98 -15.42 24.08
CA GLU A 74 -12.15 -16.61 24.42
C GLU A 74 -10.64 -16.43 24.15
N ALA A 75 -10.16 -15.24 23.77
CA ALA A 75 -8.74 -14.94 23.49
C ALA A 75 -8.19 -13.83 24.40
#